data_AF-B4WS74-F1
#
_entry.id   AF-B4WS74-F1
#
_cell.length_a   1.000
_cell.length_b   1.000
_cell.length_c   1.000
_cell.angle_alpha   90.00
_cell.angle_beta   90.00
_cell.angle_gamma   90.00
#
_symmetry.space_group_name_H-M   'P 1'
#
loop_
_entity.id
_entity.type
_entity.pdbx_description
1 polymer ?
#
loop_
_entity_poly.entity_id
_entity_poly.type
_entity_poly.pdbx_seq_one_letter_code
_entity_poly.pdbx_strand_id
1 'polypeptide(L)'
;MRILLWLRNDLRLHDHEPLHRATEQGADIIPVYCFDPRQFQATSFGFPKTGSYRAQFLIETVAALKAELRSRGSNLVILQGKPEEEIPALVKAFDIAAVYWHEEVTPEEIEVEQRLETVLNQLKVTSEVYWGATLYHPDDLPFEVSQLPEVFTQFRKAIEKNTQVFPTFPTPEKLPSLPNEIEPGELPSLSDLGLERTPIDEKGVLPFKGGESKGLDRLQHYFWNADRLQRYKETRNGMLGADYSSKFSPWLANGSLSPRRVYEEVQRYERERKKNNSTYWMIFELMWRDYFRFVCVKYGRKIFRKGGIRGLPIEWQQDWKRFDLWREGKTGYPLIDANMRELAATGFMSNRGRQNVASFLTKNLGIDWRMGAEWFESLLIDYDVCSNWGNWNYTAGVGNDARGFRYFNIPKQSKDYDSEGKYVKHWLPELKTLPAKKVHTPWTLQTVEQKQFNVRLGVDYPNPVVDLQKSVSVNERRYEDAWQQKKHRR
;
A
#
# COMPACT_ATOMS: atom_id res chain seq x y z
N MET A 1 -11.81 -14.73 -32.59
CA MET A 1 -12.23 -13.44 -32.00
C MET A 1 -11.06 -12.95 -31.15
N ARG A 2 -10.67 -11.67 -31.26
CA ARG A 2 -9.52 -11.13 -30.53
C ARG A 2 -9.99 -10.37 -29.30
N ILE A 3 -9.41 -10.67 -28.15
CA ILE A 3 -9.66 -9.99 -26.88
C ILE A 3 -8.36 -9.39 -26.38
N LEU A 4 -8.37 -8.08 -26.13
CA LEU A 4 -7.28 -7.40 -25.45
C LEU A 4 -7.50 -7.51 -23.94
N LEU A 5 -6.49 -8.00 -23.22
CA LEU A 5 -6.49 -8.08 -21.77
C LEU A 5 -5.63 -6.95 -21.21
N TRP A 6 -6.25 -5.89 -20.71
CA TRP A 6 -5.54 -4.74 -20.14
C TRP A 6 -5.23 -4.97 -18.66
N LEU A 7 -3.93 -5.13 -18.38
CA LEU A 7 -3.37 -5.34 -17.05
C LEU A 7 -2.94 -4.01 -16.42
N ARG A 8 -3.22 -3.86 -15.13
CA ARG A 8 -2.90 -2.69 -14.28
C ARG A 8 -2.28 -3.11 -12.94
N ASN A 9 -3.09 -3.13 -11.88
CA ASN A 9 -2.70 -3.52 -10.51
C ASN A 9 -3.18 -4.95 -10.20
N ASP A 10 -3.09 -5.82 -11.19
CA ASP A 10 -3.55 -7.20 -11.24
C ASP A 10 -2.52 -8.09 -11.96
N LEU A 11 -1.23 -7.81 -11.76
CA LEU A 11 -0.09 -8.36 -12.52
C LEU A 11 0.22 -9.83 -12.19
N ARG A 12 -0.73 -10.72 -12.43
CA ARG A 12 -0.69 -12.17 -12.16
C ARG A 12 -1.50 -12.95 -13.19
N LEU A 13 -1.25 -14.25 -13.29
CA LEU A 13 -2.11 -15.18 -14.02
C LEU A 13 -3.05 -15.97 -13.10
N HIS A 14 -2.65 -16.24 -11.86
CA HIS A 14 -3.55 -16.92 -10.91
C HIS A 14 -4.72 -16.03 -10.52
N ASP A 15 -5.89 -16.64 -10.34
CA ASP A 15 -7.07 -15.94 -9.84
C ASP A 15 -7.39 -14.64 -10.62
N HIS A 16 -7.42 -14.75 -11.95
CA HIS A 16 -7.58 -13.63 -12.86
C HIS A 16 -8.82 -13.81 -13.74
N GLU A 17 -9.96 -13.28 -13.31
CA GLU A 17 -11.25 -13.51 -13.98
C GLU A 17 -11.26 -13.08 -15.45
N PRO A 18 -10.81 -11.87 -15.83
CA PRO A 18 -10.86 -11.48 -17.25
C PRO A 18 -10.00 -12.38 -18.14
N LEU A 19 -8.92 -12.97 -17.60
CA LEU A 19 -8.10 -13.94 -18.34
C LEU A 19 -8.81 -15.29 -18.48
N HIS A 20 -9.45 -15.73 -17.39
CA HIS A 20 -10.23 -16.96 -17.37
C HIS A 20 -11.39 -16.87 -18.39
N ARG A 21 -12.19 -15.80 -18.37
CA ARG A 21 -13.30 -15.59 -19.30
C ARG A 21 -12.86 -15.54 -20.76
N ALA A 22 -11.78 -14.82 -21.06
CA ALA A 22 -11.22 -14.78 -22.41
C ALA A 22 -10.78 -16.17 -22.89
N THR A 23 -10.23 -16.99 -21.98
CA THR A 23 -9.82 -18.37 -22.28
C THR A 23 -11.02 -19.29 -22.50
N GLU A 24 -12.07 -19.19 -21.69
CA GLU A 24 -13.31 -19.97 -21.84
C GLU A 24 -14.00 -19.74 -23.19
N GLN A 25 -13.87 -18.53 -23.74
CA GLN A 25 -14.42 -18.16 -25.04
C GLN A 25 -13.57 -18.66 -26.23
N GLY A 26 -12.40 -19.26 -25.97
CA GLY A 26 -11.46 -19.67 -27.03
C GLY A 26 -10.95 -18.50 -27.87
N ALA A 27 -10.84 -17.32 -27.28
CA ALA A 27 -10.39 -16.12 -27.97
C ALA A 27 -8.87 -16.10 -28.22
N ASP A 28 -8.44 -15.33 -29.20
CA ASP A 28 -7.04 -14.92 -29.34
C ASP A 28 -6.79 -13.79 -28.33
N ILE A 29 -5.98 -14.06 -27.31
CA ILE A 29 -5.78 -13.16 -26.18
C ILE A 29 -4.53 -12.31 -26.41
N ILE A 30 -4.65 -10.99 -26.25
CA ILE A 30 -3.57 -10.01 -26.38
C ILE A 30 -3.37 -9.34 -25.02
N PRO A 31 -2.48 -9.85 -24.15
CA PRO A 31 -2.16 -9.20 -22.88
C PRO A 31 -1.40 -7.89 -23.11
N VAL A 32 -1.85 -6.81 -22.47
CA VAL A 32 -1.29 -5.46 -22.62
C VAL A 32 -1.03 -4.84 -21.25
N TYR A 33 0.14 -4.23 -21.09
CA TYR A 33 0.47 -3.35 -19.97
C TYR A 33 0.93 -1.98 -20.48
N CYS A 34 0.41 -0.90 -19.91
CA CYS A 34 0.78 0.46 -20.26
C CYS A 34 1.58 1.12 -19.13
N PHE A 35 2.80 1.55 -19.42
CA PHE A 35 3.52 2.50 -18.57
C PHE A 35 2.97 3.90 -18.82
N ASP A 36 1.97 4.28 -18.02
CA ASP A 36 1.30 5.58 -18.11
C ASP A 36 2.19 6.70 -17.54
N PRO A 37 2.60 7.70 -18.36
CA PRO A 37 3.45 8.80 -17.92
C PRO A 37 2.92 9.56 -16.70
N ARG A 38 1.59 9.59 -16.49
CA ARG A 38 0.97 10.28 -15.34
C ARG A 38 1.35 9.65 -14.00
N GLN A 39 1.68 8.35 -13.98
CA GLN A 39 2.10 7.66 -12.76
C GLN A 39 3.54 7.99 -12.32
N PHE A 40 4.30 8.66 -13.17
CA PHE A 40 5.67 9.09 -12.95
C PHE A 40 5.82 10.63 -12.89
N GLN A 41 4.69 11.34 -12.81
CA GLN A 41 4.66 12.78 -12.54
C GLN A 41 4.84 13.08 -11.04
N ALA A 42 4.67 14.35 -10.65
CA ALA A 42 4.70 14.76 -9.25
C ALA A 42 3.30 14.69 -8.61
N THR A 43 3.27 14.41 -7.30
CA THR A 43 2.08 14.58 -6.45
C THR A 43 1.77 16.06 -6.22
N SER A 44 0.67 16.39 -5.53
CA SER A 44 0.26 17.79 -5.32
C SER A 44 1.23 18.61 -4.45
N PHE A 45 1.98 17.94 -3.58
CA PHE A 45 3.08 18.50 -2.78
C PHE A 45 4.46 18.37 -3.43
N GLY A 46 4.53 17.93 -4.69
CA GLY A 46 5.76 17.94 -5.49
C GLY A 46 6.68 16.73 -5.31
N PHE A 47 6.20 15.62 -4.73
CA PHE A 47 7.00 14.39 -4.63
C PHE A 47 6.85 13.55 -5.90
N PRO A 48 7.83 12.74 -6.31
CA PRO A 48 7.62 11.76 -7.37
C PRO A 48 6.43 10.87 -7.00
N LYS A 49 5.40 10.81 -7.84
CA LYS A 49 4.20 10.02 -7.57
C LYS A 49 4.55 8.55 -7.39
N THR A 50 5.44 8.04 -8.23
CA THR A 50 6.09 6.74 -8.07
C THR A 50 7.60 6.91 -7.91
N GLY A 51 8.10 6.70 -6.70
CA GLY A 51 9.54 6.69 -6.42
C GLY A 51 10.25 5.43 -6.94
N SER A 52 11.57 5.47 -6.95
CA SER A 52 12.42 4.44 -7.56
C SER A 52 12.23 3.03 -6.99
N TYR A 53 11.91 2.90 -5.69
CA TYR A 53 11.68 1.59 -5.07
C TYR A 53 10.49 0.87 -5.70
N ARG A 54 9.36 1.57 -5.82
CA ARG A 54 8.14 1.00 -6.39
C ARG A 54 8.23 0.87 -7.91
N ALA A 55 8.85 1.84 -8.60
CA ALA A 55 9.07 1.73 -10.04
C ALA A 55 9.94 0.52 -10.40
N GLN A 56 11.02 0.28 -9.65
CA GLN A 56 11.88 -0.89 -9.87
C GLN A 56 11.12 -2.20 -9.61
N PHE A 57 10.36 -2.27 -8.52
CA PHE A 57 9.52 -3.42 -8.22
C PHE A 57 8.46 -3.66 -9.31
N LEU A 58 7.87 -2.60 -9.85
CA LEU A 58 6.92 -2.67 -10.96
C LEU A 58 7.55 -3.21 -12.24
N ILE A 59 8.70 -2.66 -12.65
CA ILE A 59 9.44 -3.15 -13.83
C ILE A 59 9.77 -4.64 -13.68
N GLU A 60 10.25 -5.05 -12.50
CA GLU A 60 10.51 -6.47 -12.20
C GLU A 60 9.24 -7.32 -12.29
N THR A 61 8.10 -6.84 -11.78
CA THR A 61 6.82 -7.54 -11.89
C THR A 61 6.34 -7.69 -13.32
N VAL A 62 6.37 -6.62 -14.12
CA VAL A 62 5.95 -6.66 -15.53
C VAL A 62 6.87 -7.57 -16.34
N ALA A 63 8.18 -7.55 -16.08
CA ALA A 63 9.14 -8.46 -16.69
C ALA A 63 8.85 -9.93 -16.34
N ALA A 64 8.55 -10.22 -15.07
CA ALA A 64 8.19 -11.56 -14.62
C ALA A 64 6.89 -12.04 -15.28
N LEU A 65 5.88 -11.18 -15.37
CA LEU A 65 4.61 -11.51 -16.05
C LEU A 65 4.81 -11.79 -17.54
N LYS A 66 5.64 -10.99 -18.23
CA LYS A 66 6.02 -11.23 -19.63
C LYS A 66 6.70 -12.58 -19.81
N ALA A 67 7.61 -12.95 -18.91
CA ALA A 67 8.28 -14.26 -18.95
C ALA A 67 7.31 -15.42 -18.69
N GLU A 68 6.40 -15.26 -17.73
CA GLU A 68 5.39 -16.27 -17.40
C GLU A 68 4.43 -16.50 -18.57
N LEU A 69 3.91 -15.43 -19.19
CA LEU A 69 3.07 -15.51 -20.40
C LEU A 69 3.79 -16.24 -21.55
N ARG A 70 5.09 -15.98 -21.76
CA ARG A 70 5.91 -16.67 -22.76
C ARG A 70 6.05 -18.16 -22.50
N SER A 71 6.27 -18.56 -21.24
CA SER A 71 6.37 -19.98 -20.88
C SER A 71 5.08 -20.76 -21.16
N ARG A 72 3.94 -20.07 -21.24
CA ARG A 72 2.61 -20.63 -21.53
C ARG A 72 2.19 -20.48 -23.00
N GLY A 73 3.09 -20.02 -23.87
CA GLY A 73 2.86 -19.89 -25.30
C GLY A 73 2.39 -18.52 -25.78
N SER A 74 2.15 -17.56 -24.88
CA SER A 74 1.71 -16.20 -25.21
C SER A 74 2.85 -15.17 -25.06
N ASN A 75 2.53 -13.89 -24.86
CA ASN A 75 3.51 -12.83 -24.60
C ASN A 75 2.81 -11.62 -23.96
N LEU A 76 3.56 -10.60 -23.54
CA LEU A 76 3.02 -9.34 -23.04
C LEU A 76 3.42 -8.19 -23.97
N VAL A 77 2.42 -7.46 -24.45
CA VAL A 77 2.57 -6.20 -25.18
C VAL A 77 2.78 -5.08 -24.17
N ILE A 78 3.88 -4.36 -24.30
CA ILE A 78 4.26 -3.25 -23.43
C ILE A 78 4.12 -1.95 -24.21
N LEU A 79 3.27 -1.06 -23.71
CA LEU A 79 3.02 0.26 -24.28
C LEU A 79 3.56 1.34 -23.35
N GLN A 80 4.01 2.45 -23.92
CA GLN A 80 4.46 3.64 -23.19
C GLN A 80 3.61 4.81 -23.62
N GLY A 81 2.63 5.20 -22.79
CA GLY A 81 1.62 6.17 -23.17
C GLY A 81 0.36 6.06 -22.32
N LYS A 82 -0.62 6.92 -22.59
CA LYS A 82 -1.89 6.88 -21.87
C LYS A 82 -2.73 5.69 -22.36
N PRO A 83 -3.27 4.84 -21.47
CA PRO A 83 -4.06 3.67 -21.88
C PRO A 83 -5.23 4.03 -22.82
N GLU A 84 -5.92 5.14 -22.56
CA GLU A 84 -7.04 5.64 -23.37
C GLU A 84 -6.64 6.20 -24.75
N GLU A 85 -5.35 6.27 -25.06
CA GLU A 85 -4.80 6.65 -26.38
C GLU A 85 -4.19 5.42 -27.07
N GLU A 86 -3.37 4.66 -26.34
CA GLU A 86 -2.60 3.51 -26.84
C GLU A 86 -3.48 2.27 -27.12
N ILE A 87 -4.41 1.93 -26.22
CA ILE A 87 -5.28 0.75 -26.40
C ILE A 87 -6.19 0.94 -27.62
N PRO A 88 -6.88 2.08 -27.82
CA PRO A 88 -7.67 2.30 -29.04
C PRO A 88 -6.86 2.24 -30.33
N ALA A 89 -5.57 2.62 -30.31
CA ALA A 89 -4.70 2.48 -31.47
C ALA A 89 -4.46 1.01 -31.84
N LEU A 90 -4.16 0.15 -30.85
CA LEU A 90 -4.06 -1.30 -31.05
C LEU A 90 -5.38 -1.92 -31.51
N VAL A 91 -6.50 -1.49 -30.92
CA VAL A 91 -7.84 -2.00 -31.26
C VAL A 91 -8.15 -1.79 -32.74
N LYS A 92 -7.83 -0.60 -33.28
CA LYS A 92 -7.99 -0.29 -34.72
C LYS A 92 -7.01 -1.06 -35.60
N ALA A 93 -5.77 -1.21 -35.16
CA ALA A 93 -4.72 -1.83 -35.98
C ALA A 93 -4.91 -3.35 -36.14
N PHE A 94 -5.55 -4.01 -35.18
CA PHE A 94 -5.61 -5.47 -35.10
C PHE A 94 -7.02 -6.06 -35.01
N ASP A 95 -8.05 -5.28 -35.36
CA ASP A 95 -9.47 -5.71 -35.37
C ASP A 95 -9.89 -6.41 -34.05
N ILE A 96 -9.57 -5.78 -32.93
CA ILE A 96 -9.87 -6.31 -31.60
C ILE A 96 -11.37 -6.17 -31.32
N ALA A 97 -12.02 -7.27 -30.95
CA ALA A 97 -13.47 -7.32 -30.77
C ALA A 97 -13.91 -6.89 -29.35
N ALA A 98 -13.07 -7.15 -28.35
CA ALA A 98 -13.35 -6.76 -26.98
C ALA A 98 -12.09 -6.40 -26.16
N VAL A 99 -12.26 -5.57 -25.14
CA VAL A 99 -11.24 -5.19 -24.18
C VAL A 99 -11.69 -5.54 -22.77
N TYR A 100 -10.91 -6.37 -22.07
CA TYR A 100 -11.20 -6.87 -20.73
C TYR A 100 -10.21 -6.32 -19.71
N TRP A 101 -10.69 -5.87 -18.54
CA TRP A 101 -9.83 -5.41 -17.44
C TRP A 101 -10.49 -5.59 -16.07
N HIS A 102 -9.69 -5.58 -15.00
CA HIS A 102 -10.23 -5.42 -13.65
C HIS A 102 -10.50 -3.95 -13.34
N GLU A 103 -11.64 -3.58 -12.77
CA GLU A 103 -11.96 -2.19 -12.34
C GLU A 103 -11.09 -1.68 -11.19
N GLU A 104 -11.00 -0.35 -11.10
CA GLU A 104 -10.42 0.37 -9.97
C GLU A 104 -11.41 1.37 -9.39
N VAL A 105 -11.17 1.82 -8.16
CA VAL A 105 -12.19 2.52 -7.35
C VAL A 105 -11.84 3.96 -7.01
N THR A 106 -10.71 4.45 -7.52
CA THR A 106 -10.18 5.77 -7.20
C THR A 106 -10.22 6.72 -8.40
N PRO A 107 -10.30 8.05 -8.17
CA PRO A 107 -10.69 9.00 -9.19
C PRO A 107 -9.79 9.00 -10.43
N GLU A 108 -8.48 8.88 -10.26
CA GLU A 108 -7.54 8.93 -11.39
C GLU A 108 -7.71 7.71 -12.29
N GLU A 109 -7.84 6.52 -11.70
CA GLU A 109 -8.05 5.27 -12.42
C GLU A 109 -9.44 5.23 -13.08
N ILE A 110 -10.50 5.63 -12.37
CA ILE A 110 -11.86 5.74 -12.91
C ILE A 110 -11.90 6.69 -14.11
N GLU A 111 -11.20 7.81 -14.03
CA GLU A 111 -11.14 8.78 -15.14
C GLU A 111 -10.45 8.19 -16.38
N VAL A 112 -9.44 7.32 -16.21
CA VAL A 112 -8.82 6.59 -17.34
C VAL A 112 -9.82 5.59 -17.93
N GLU A 113 -10.50 4.82 -17.10
CA GLU A 113 -11.51 3.84 -17.54
C GLU A 113 -12.64 4.50 -18.32
N GLN A 114 -13.19 5.60 -17.81
CA GLN A 114 -14.26 6.34 -18.49
C GLN A 114 -13.83 6.88 -19.85
N ARG A 115 -12.60 7.39 -19.96
CA ARG A 115 -12.05 7.87 -21.24
C ARG A 115 -11.83 6.71 -22.22
N LEU A 116 -11.27 5.60 -21.76
CA LEU A 116 -11.08 4.41 -22.58
C LEU A 116 -12.43 3.87 -23.09
N GLU A 117 -13.40 3.66 -22.19
CA GLU A 117 -14.73 3.17 -22.52
C GLU A 117 -15.46 4.08 -23.52
N THR A 118 -15.34 5.40 -23.36
CA THR A 118 -15.88 6.38 -24.33
C THR A 118 -15.32 6.14 -25.73
N VAL A 119 -14.01 5.93 -25.86
CA VAL A 119 -13.37 5.69 -27.16
C VAL A 119 -13.73 4.32 -27.72
N LEU A 120 -13.74 3.27 -26.89
CA LEU A 120 -14.13 1.91 -27.32
C LEU A 120 -15.57 1.86 -27.84
N ASN A 121 -16.50 2.57 -27.18
CA ASN A 121 -17.89 2.70 -27.63
C ASN A 121 -18.00 3.38 -29.00
N GLN A 122 -17.18 4.41 -29.28
CA GLN A 122 -17.14 5.05 -30.60
C GLN A 122 -16.61 4.09 -31.69
N LEU A 123 -15.71 3.18 -31.31
CA LEU A 123 -15.18 2.14 -32.19
C LEU A 123 -16.09 0.91 -32.28
N LYS A 124 -17.21 0.87 -31.54
CA LYS A 124 -18.14 -0.27 -31.46
C LYS A 124 -17.45 -1.55 -30.97
N VAL A 125 -16.51 -1.40 -30.04
CA VAL A 125 -15.74 -2.50 -29.42
C VAL A 125 -16.31 -2.75 -28.03
N THR A 126 -16.55 -4.02 -27.68
CA THR A 126 -17.12 -4.38 -26.38
C THR A 126 -16.09 -4.18 -25.27
N SER A 127 -16.49 -3.56 -24.17
CA SER A 127 -15.72 -3.53 -22.93
C SER A 127 -16.35 -4.45 -21.89
N GLU A 128 -15.54 -5.29 -21.23
CA GLU A 128 -15.98 -6.03 -20.05
C GLU A 128 -15.05 -5.77 -18.87
N VAL A 129 -15.68 -5.48 -17.74
CA VAL A 129 -15.00 -4.98 -16.54
C VAL A 129 -15.31 -5.93 -15.39
N TYR A 130 -14.27 -6.28 -14.64
CA TYR A 130 -14.34 -7.32 -13.62
C TYR A 130 -13.84 -6.81 -12.27
N TRP A 131 -14.42 -7.28 -11.18
CA TRP A 131 -13.94 -6.97 -9.84
C TRP A 131 -13.05 -8.11 -9.30
N GLY A 132 -11.76 -7.84 -9.07
CA GLY A 132 -10.80 -8.90 -8.68
C GLY A 132 -9.74 -8.49 -7.66
N ALA A 133 -9.89 -7.32 -7.04
CA ALA A 133 -8.88 -6.77 -6.14
C ALA A 133 -9.07 -7.15 -4.66
N THR A 134 -10.23 -7.64 -4.23
CA THR A 134 -10.58 -7.88 -2.82
C THR A 134 -10.77 -9.36 -2.50
N LEU A 135 -10.85 -9.66 -1.20
CA LEU A 135 -11.22 -10.99 -0.72
C LEU A 135 -12.71 -11.29 -0.94
N TYR A 136 -13.58 -10.30 -0.71
CA TYR A 136 -15.03 -10.39 -0.91
C TYR A 136 -15.46 -9.57 -2.12
N HIS A 137 -16.28 -10.13 -3.02
CA HIS A 137 -16.84 -9.39 -4.14
C HIS A 137 -17.93 -8.41 -3.65
N PRO A 138 -18.10 -7.23 -4.27
CA PRO A 138 -19.14 -6.26 -3.88
C PRO A 138 -20.55 -6.85 -3.93
N ASP A 139 -20.85 -7.69 -4.92
CA ASP A 139 -22.18 -8.32 -5.08
C ASP A 139 -22.50 -9.35 -3.98
N ASP A 140 -21.48 -9.82 -3.24
CA ASP A 140 -21.66 -10.79 -2.15
C ASP A 140 -21.78 -10.12 -0.78
N LEU A 141 -21.66 -8.79 -0.73
CA LEU A 141 -21.81 -8.05 0.51
C LEU A 141 -23.27 -8.11 0.97
N PRO A 142 -23.55 -8.25 2.28
CA PRO A 142 -24.91 -8.29 2.80
C PRO A 142 -25.55 -6.89 2.87
N PHE A 143 -25.01 -5.94 2.13
CA PHE A 143 -25.42 -4.55 2.02
C PHE A 143 -24.84 -3.97 0.73
N GLU A 144 -25.52 -2.97 0.18
CA GLU A 144 -24.96 -2.14 -0.88
C GLU A 144 -23.71 -1.40 -0.40
N VAL A 145 -22.72 -1.21 -1.26
CA VAL A 145 -21.49 -0.47 -0.89
C VAL A 145 -21.80 0.97 -0.44
N SER A 146 -22.87 1.57 -0.96
CA SER A 146 -23.39 2.87 -0.50
C SER A 146 -23.80 2.88 0.99
N GLN A 147 -24.17 1.71 1.53
CA GLN A 147 -24.56 1.46 2.92
C GLN A 147 -23.44 0.83 3.76
N LEU A 148 -22.21 0.75 3.23
CA LEU A 148 -21.05 0.20 3.95
C LEU A 148 -20.97 0.74 5.39
N PRO A 149 -20.84 -0.12 6.41
CA PRO A 149 -20.75 0.32 7.79
C PRO A 149 -19.60 1.29 8.05
N GLU A 150 -19.87 2.38 8.77
CA GLU A 150 -18.89 3.43 9.13
C GLU A 150 -17.77 2.95 10.06
N VAL A 151 -17.91 1.77 10.66
CA VAL A 151 -16.95 1.19 11.60
C VAL A 151 -16.56 -0.20 11.13
N PHE A 152 -15.25 -0.44 10.98
CA PHE A 152 -14.70 -1.73 10.53
C PHE A 152 -15.27 -2.94 11.29
N THR A 153 -15.43 -2.85 12.62
CA THR A 153 -15.96 -3.96 13.41
C THR A 153 -17.38 -4.35 13.00
N GLN A 154 -18.20 -3.39 12.56
CA GLN A 154 -19.55 -3.65 12.06
C GLN A 154 -19.50 -4.29 10.68
N PHE A 155 -18.66 -3.77 9.78
CA PHE A 155 -18.35 -4.38 8.48
C PHE A 155 -17.92 -5.84 8.66
N ARG A 156 -16.86 -6.09 9.43
CA ARG A 156 -16.32 -7.43 9.70
C ARG A 156 -17.39 -8.40 10.20
N LYS A 157 -18.17 -7.98 11.20
CA LYS A 157 -19.23 -8.83 11.77
C LYS A 157 -20.33 -9.16 10.76
N ALA A 158 -20.68 -8.22 9.89
CA ALA A 158 -21.68 -8.44 8.85
C ALA A 158 -21.18 -9.41 7.78
N ILE A 159 -19.92 -9.25 7.35
CA ILE A 159 -19.29 -10.13 6.36
C ILE A 159 -19.10 -11.55 6.90
N GLU A 160 -18.50 -11.71 8.08
CA GLU A 160 -18.24 -13.04 8.67
C GLU A 160 -19.52 -13.84 8.92
N LYS A 161 -20.66 -13.17 9.11
CA LYS A 161 -21.94 -13.83 9.34
C LYS A 161 -22.64 -14.25 8.05
N ASN A 162 -22.56 -13.45 7.00
CA ASN A 162 -23.47 -13.55 5.86
C ASN A 162 -22.79 -13.84 4.53
N THR A 163 -21.45 -13.82 4.46
CA THR A 163 -20.72 -13.91 3.20
C THR A 163 -19.62 -14.98 3.28
N GLN A 164 -19.33 -15.61 2.13
CA GLN A 164 -18.20 -16.52 1.96
C GLN A 164 -17.24 -15.99 0.91
N VAL A 165 -15.97 -16.39 1.02
CA VAL A 165 -14.97 -16.11 0.00
C VAL A 165 -15.11 -17.15 -1.10
N PHE A 166 -15.30 -16.70 -2.34
CA PHE A 166 -15.35 -17.60 -3.49
C PHE A 166 -13.97 -18.23 -3.78
N PRO A 167 -13.93 -19.47 -4.29
CA PRO A 167 -12.71 -20.09 -4.77
C PRO A 167 -12.00 -19.24 -5.83
N THR A 168 -10.69 -19.39 -5.93
CA THR A 168 -9.91 -18.72 -6.96
C THR A 168 -10.23 -19.27 -8.35
N PHE A 169 -10.08 -18.43 -9.38
CA PHE A 169 -10.14 -18.88 -10.77
C PHE A 169 -8.92 -19.73 -11.12
N PRO A 170 -9.09 -20.80 -11.95
CA PRO A 170 -7.99 -21.65 -12.36
C PRO A 170 -6.94 -20.87 -13.16
N THR A 171 -5.67 -21.17 -12.93
CA THR A 171 -4.57 -20.60 -13.70
C THR A 171 -4.41 -21.36 -15.02
N PRO A 172 -4.42 -20.71 -16.19
CA PRO A 172 -4.36 -21.40 -17.48
C PRO A 172 -2.99 -22.03 -17.72
N GLU A 173 -2.92 -23.34 -17.99
CA GLU A 173 -1.64 -24.05 -18.27
C GLU A 173 -1.00 -23.63 -19.59
N LYS A 174 -1.83 -23.30 -20.58
CA LYS A 174 -1.44 -22.82 -21.91
C LYS A 174 -2.32 -21.66 -22.30
N LEU A 175 -1.79 -20.78 -23.11
CA LEU A 175 -2.48 -19.64 -23.68
C LEU A 175 -2.27 -19.62 -25.20
N PRO A 176 -3.21 -19.02 -25.95
CA PRO A 176 -3.02 -18.79 -27.37
C PRO A 176 -1.77 -17.91 -27.59
N SER A 177 -1.09 -18.15 -28.72
CA SER A 177 0.06 -17.34 -29.10
C SER A 177 -0.33 -15.90 -29.35
N LEU A 178 0.54 -14.97 -28.96
CA LEU A 178 0.41 -13.59 -29.39
C LEU A 178 0.42 -13.57 -30.93
N PRO A 179 -0.52 -12.88 -31.60
CA PRO A 179 -0.50 -12.73 -33.05
C PRO A 179 0.84 -12.19 -33.56
N ASN A 180 1.39 -12.80 -34.62
CA ASN A 180 2.75 -12.52 -35.09
C ASN A 180 2.93 -11.08 -35.59
N GLU A 181 1.85 -10.43 -36.02
CA GLU A 181 1.83 -9.03 -36.43
C GLU A 181 1.92 -8.02 -35.27
N ILE A 182 1.83 -8.47 -34.02
CA ILE A 182 1.90 -7.60 -32.83
C ILE A 182 3.29 -7.66 -32.22
N GLU A 183 4.00 -6.54 -32.26
CA GLU A 183 5.28 -6.38 -31.59
C GLU A 183 5.10 -6.24 -30.07
N PRO A 184 5.77 -7.06 -29.24
CA PRO A 184 5.58 -7.05 -27.78
C PRO A 184 6.06 -5.80 -27.03
N GLY A 185 6.77 -4.88 -27.69
CA GLY A 185 7.38 -3.71 -27.05
C GLY A 185 8.50 -4.04 -26.05
N GLU A 186 9.23 -3.00 -25.65
CA GLU A 186 10.35 -3.09 -24.71
C GLU A 186 9.95 -2.61 -23.30
N LEU A 187 10.57 -3.21 -22.28
CA LEU A 187 10.44 -2.74 -20.91
C LEU A 187 11.22 -1.44 -20.74
N PRO A 188 10.62 -0.39 -20.14
CA PRO A 188 11.38 0.80 -19.80
C PRO A 188 12.37 0.51 -18.67
N SER A 189 13.50 1.20 -18.72
CA SER A 189 14.40 1.37 -17.59
C SER A 189 13.87 2.43 -16.61
N LEU A 190 14.46 2.53 -15.42
CA LEU A 190 14.13 3.63 -14.50
C LEU A 190 14.40 5.01 -15.14
N SER A 191 15.48 5.14 -15.91
CA SER A 191 15.83 6.39 -16.60
C SER A 191 14.78 6.79 -17.65
N ASP A 192 14.20 5.82 -18.36
CA ASP A 192 13.12 6.09 -19.32
C ASP A 192 11.86 6.62 -18.62
N LEU A 193 11.68 6.28 -17.34
CA LEU A 193 10.61 6.78 -16.47
C LEU A 193 10.99 8.08 -15.74
N GLY A 194 12.14 8.68 -16.03
CA GLY A 194 12.63 9.90 -15.38
C GLY A 194 13.08 9.69 -13.93
N LEU A 195 13.47 8.48 -13.55
CA LEU A 195 13.86 8.11 -12.20
C LEU A 195 15.32 7.63 -12.12
N GLU A 196 15.97 7.96 -11.02
CA GLU A 196 17.28 7.41 -10.68
C GLU A 196 17.15 6.22 -9.74
N ARG A 197 18.07 5.26 -9.86
CA ARG A 197 18.08 4.08 -8.99
C ARG A 197 18.58 4.46 -7.59
N THR A 198 17.69 4.41 -6.61
CA THR A 198 18.08 4.47 -5.20
C THR A 198 18.58 3.10 -4.73
N PRO A 199 19.81 2.99 -4.19
CA PRO A 199 20.28 1.76 -3.56
C PRO A 199 19.41 1.39 -2.35
N ILE A 200 19.00 0.12 -2.26
CA ILE A 200 18.26 -0.39 -1.10
C ILE A 200 19.27 -0.76 -0.02
N ASP A 201 19.09 -0.23 1.19
CA ASP A 201 19.94 -0.55 2.33
C ASP A 201 19.72 -2.02 2.77
N GLU A 202 20.80 -2.78 2.92
CA GLU A 202 20.79 -4.20 3.29
C GLU A 202 20.19 -4.45 4.69
N LYS A 203 20.09 -3.41 5.52
CA LYS A 203 19.38 -3.43 6.81
C LYS A 203 17.87 -3.64 6.67
N GLY A 204 17.32 -3.47 5.47
CA GLY A 204 15.91 -3.64 5.18
C GLY A 204 15.39 -5.04 5.50
N VAL A 205 14.07 -5.16 5.68
CA VAL A 205 13.45 -6.41 6.14
C VAL A 205 13.53 -7.54 5.11
N LEU A 206 13.59 -7.20 3.83
CA LEU A 206 13.70 -8.12 2.69
C LEU A 206 14.34 -7.39 1.49
N PRO A 207 15.12 -8.09 0.66
CA PRO A 207 15.45 -7.62 -0.68
C PRO A 207 14.24 -7.86 -1.59
N PHE A 208 13.23 -6.99 -1.51
CA PHE A 208 12.00 -7.14 -2.29
C PHE A 208 12.28 -7.28 -3.79
N LYS A 209 11.58 -8.23 -4.42
CA LYS A 209 11.64 -8.49 -5.85
C LYS A 209 10.25 -8.62 -6.44
N GLY A 210 10.00 -7.88 -7.51
CA GLY A 210 8.72 -7.90 -8.23
C GLY A 210 8.42 -9.26 -8.87
N GLY A 211 7.13 -9.52 -9.11
CA GLY A 211 6.64 -10.68 -9.84
C GLY A 211 5.77 -11.63 -9.03
N GLU A 212 4.81 -12.24 -9.72
CA GLU A 212 3.88 -13.24 -9.17
C GLU A 212 4.60 -14.39 -8.49
N SER A 213 5.61 -14.97 -9.15
CA SER A 213 6.42 -16.06 -8.58
C SER A 213 7.11 -15.65 -7.28
N LYS A 214 7.57 -14.41 -7.16
CA LYS A 214 8.21 -13.91 -5.92
C LYS A 214 7.21 -13.68 -4.79
N GLY A 215 5.98 -13.27 -5.12
CA GLY A 215 4.88 -13.24 -4.16
C GLY A 215 4.54 -14.63 -3.64
N LEU A 216 4.44 -15.62 -4.53
CA LEU A 216 4.17 -17.02 -4.20
C LEU A 216 5.32 -17.67 -3.41
N ASP A 217 6.59 -17.41 -3.79
CA ASP A 217 7.79 -17.85 -3.06
C ASP A 217 7.76 -17.31 -1.61
N ARG A 218 7.40 -16.03 -1.44
CA ARG A 218 7.30 -15.42 -0.10
C ARG A 218 6.17 -16.02 0.72
N LEU A 219 5.01 -16.30 0.09
CA LEU A 219 3.92 -17.02 0.73
C LEU A 219 4.37 -18.41 1.18
N GLN A 220 4.98 -19.18 0.27
CA GLN A 220 5.50 -20.52 0.54
C GLN A 220 6.50 -20.50 1.70
N HIS A 221 7.43 -19.54 1.69
CA HIS A 221 8.38 -19.37 2.77
C HIS A 221 7.69 -19.09 4.10
N TYR A 222 6.83 -18.06 4.15
CA TYR A 222 6.27 -17.57 5.41
C TYR A 222 5.26 -18.56 6.02
N PHE A 223 4.42 -19.19 5.21
CA PHE A 223 3.42 -20.15 5.69
C PHE A 223 4.05 -21.52 5.93
N TRP A 224 4.77 -22.06 4.94
CA TRP A 224 5.10 -23.47 4.93
C TRP A 224 6.54 -23.75 5.37
N ASN A 225 7.53 -23.04 4.85
CA ASN A 225 8.94 -23.37 5.14
C ASN A 225 9.36 -22.89 6.53
N ALA A 226 9.02 -21.64 6.89
CA ALA A 226 9.36 -21.01 8.16
C ALA A 226 8.28 -21.17 9.24
N ASP A 227 7.11 -21.71 8.86
CA ASP A 227 5.98 -22.02 9.75
C ASP A 227 5.54 -20.86 10.64
N ARG A 228 5.50 -19.65 10.08
CA ARG A 228 5.31 -18.38 10.82
C ARG A 228 3.86 -17.98 11.00
N LEU A 229 2.95 -18.45 10.15
CA LEU A 229 1.54 -18.04 10.18
C LEU A 229 0.89 -18.29 11.56
N GLN A 230 1.17 -19.42 12.21
CA GLN A 230 0.67 -19.73 13.54
C GLN A 230 1.10 -18.75 14.66
N ARG A 231 2.08 -17.86 14.40
CA ARG A 231 2.58 -16.84 15.35
C ARG A 231 2.34 -15.40 14.87
N TYR A 232 1.56 -15.21 13.81
CA TYR A 232 1.38 -13.91 13.17
C TYR A 232 0.82 -12.84 14.12
N LYS A 233 -0.21 -13.14 14.91
CA LYS A 233 -0.82 -12.15 15.82
C LYS A 233 0.15 -11.66 16.88
N GLU A 234 1.02 -12.54 17.37
CA GLU A 234 2.02 -12.25 18.39
C GLU A 234 3.19 -11.43 17.83
N THR A 235 3.57 -11.69 16.57
CA THR A 235 4.80 -11.14 15.98
C THR A 235 4.57 -9.89 15.13
N ARG A 236 3.36 -9.65 14.61
CA ARG A 236 3.05 -8.57 13.63
C ARG A 236 3.38 -7.14 14.03
N ASN A 237 3.61 -6.87 15.32
CA ASN A 237 4.04 -5.56 15.81
C ASN A 237 5.56 -5.40 15.89
N GLY A 238 6.33 -6.43 15.52
CA GLY A 238 7.77 -6.36 15.40
C GLY A 238 8.21 -5.39 14.30
N MET A 239 9.47 -4.96 14.37
CA MET A 239 10.06 -3.98 13.45
C MET A 239 11.43 -4.42 12.91
N LEU A 240 11.93 -5.59 13.31
CA LEU A 240 13.19 -6.17 12.81
C LEU A 240 12.97 -7.59 12.31
N GLY A 241 13.60 -7.91 11.18
CA GLY A 241 13.59 -9.22 10.54
C GLY A 241 12.44 -9.41 9.53
N ALA A 242 12.65 -10.31 8.57
CA ALA A 242 11.67 -10.57 7.52
C ALA A 242 10.32 -11.10 8.07
N ASP A 243 10.37 -11.91 9.12
CA ASP A 243 9.27 -12.82 9.51
C ASP A 243 8.41 -12.36 10.67
N TYR A 244 8.57 -11.13 11.15
CA TYR A 244 7.60 -10.60 12.12
C TYR A 244 6.21 -10.42 11.50
N SER A 245 6.11 -10.33 10.17
CA SER A 245 4.87 -10.31 9.41
C SER A 245 5.09 -10.93 8.03
N SER A 246 4.01 -11.15 7.28
CA SER A 246 4.09 -11.82 5.97
C SER A 246 4.92 -11.07 4.93
N LYS A 247 4.95 -9.73 4.99
CA LYS A 247 5.54 -8.85 3.96
C LYS A 247 4.88 -8.99 2.58
N PHE A 248 3.66 -9.51 2.49
CA PHE A 248 2.94 -9.69 1.21
C PHE A 248 2.47 -8.38 0.56
N SER A 249 2.49 -7.26 1.29
CA SER A 249 1.86 -6.02 0.86
C SER A 249 2.31 -5.48 -0.51
N PRO A 250 3.59 -5.54 -0.93
CA PRO A 250 3.98 -5.04 -2.26
C PRO A 250 3.35 -5.85 -3.39
N TRP A 251 3.29 -7.18 -3.24
CA TRP A 251 2.68 -8.07 -4.23
C TRP A 251 1.14 -7.98 -4.24
N LEU A 252 0.51 -7.75 -3.08
CA LEU A 252 -0.92 -7.47 -2.99
C LEU A 252 -1.32 -6.10 -3.58
N ALA A 253 -0.41 -5.12 -3.55
CA ALA A 253 -0.67 -3.74 -4.00
C ALA A 253 -0.69 -3.63 -5.53
N ASN A 254 0.25 -4.25 -6.25
CA ASN A 254 0.22 -4.32 -7.72
C ASN A 254 -0.48 -5.59 -8.25
N GLY A 255 -1.12 -6.35 -7.36
CA GLY A 255 -1.93 -7.52 -7.68
C GLY A 255 -1.16 -8.71 -8.25
N SER A 256 0.16 -8.76 -8.10
CA SER A 256 0.96 -9.96 -8.38
C SER A 256 0.72 -11.10 -7.39
N LEU A 257 0.02 -10.84 -6.28
CA LEU A 257 -0.53 -11.86 -5.38
C LEU A 257 -2.02 -11.58 -5.12
N SER A 258 -2.88 -12.57 -5.35
CA SER A 258 -4.31 -12.46 -5.03
C SER A 258 -4.58 -12.59 -3.52
N PRO A 259 -5.45 -11.75 -2.93
CA PRO A 259 -5.91 -11.95 -1.55
C PRO A 259 -6.70 -13.25 -1.38
N ARG A 260 -7.45 -13.70 -2.39
CA ARG A 260 -8.18 -14.98 -2.35
C ARG A 260 -7.22 -16.17 -2.35
N ARG A 261 -6.11 -16.07 -3.09
CA ARG A 261 -5.04 -17.08 -3.04
C ARG A 261 -4.39 -17.17 -1.66
N VAL A 262 -4.13 -16.02 -1.02
CA VAL A 262 -3.65 -16.01 0.38
C VAL A 262 -4.67 -16.67 1.31
N TYR A 263 -5.96 -16.39 1.13
CA TYR A 263 -7.02 -16.98 1.94
C TYR A 263 -7.11 -18.51 1.79
N GLU A 264 -7.08 -19.03 0.55
CA GLU A 264 -7.05 -20.48 0.30
C GLU A 264 -5.86 -21.16 0.99
N GLU A 265 -4.68 -20.54 0.94
CA GLU A 265 -3.48 -21.05 1.59
C GLU A 265 -3.56 -20.97 3.11
N VAL A 266 -4.24 -19.96 3.68
CA VAL A 266 -4.57 -19.95 5.12
C VAL A 266 -5.49 -21.11 5.45
N GLN A 267 -6.57 -21.33 4.69
CA GLN A 267 -7.48 -22.46 4.93
C GLN A 267 -6.77 -23.81 4.84
N ARG A 268 -5.87 -23.96 3.85
CA ARG A 268 -5.02 -25.15 3.71
C ARG A 268 -4.11 -25.34 4.90
N TYR A 269 -3.42 -24.28 5.34
CA TYR A 269 -2.57 -24.30 6.54
C TYR A 269 -3.37 -24.68 7.80
N GLU A 270 -4.59 -24.18 7.94
CA GLU A 270 -5.46 -24.52 9.08
C GLU A 270 -5.85 -26.01 9.10
N ARG A 271 -6.05 -26.63 7.93
CA ARG A 271 -6.32 -28.07 7.80
C ARG A 271 -5.09 -28.94 8.04
N GLU A 272 -3.94 -28.54 7.49
CA GLU A 272 -2.72 -29.36 7.49
C GLU A 272 -1.83 -29.15 8.72
N ARG A 273 -1.93 -28.00 9.39
CA ARG A 273 -1.06 -27.65 10.51
C ARG A 273 -1.84 -27.20 11.73
N LYS A 274 -2.39 -25.98 11.71
CA LYS A 274 -2.98 -25.39 12.91
C LYS A 274 -3.92 -24.25 12.59
N LYS A 275 -5.14 -24.33 13.12
CA LYS A 275 -6.07 -23.21 13.24
C LYS A 275 -5.91 -22.52 14.58
N ASN A 276 -5.68 -21.21 14.59
CA ASN A 276 -5.62 -20.41 15.82
C ASN A 276 -5.94 -18.93 15.58
N ASN A 277 -5.78 -18.10 16.62
CA ASN A 277 -6.01 -16.66 16.50
C ASN A 277 -5.10 -15.98 15.47
N SER A 278 -3.92 -16.54 15.19
CA SER A 278 -2.92 -15.96 14.28
C SER A 278 -3.22 -16.27 12.81
N THR A 279 -3.70 -17.47 12.48
CA THR A 279 -4.21 -17.77 11.14
C THR A 279 -5.40 -16.87 10.81
N TYR A 280 -6.35 -16.74 11.74
CA TYR A 280 -7.47 -15.80 11.61
C TYR A 280 -7.00 -14.35 11.47
N TRP A 281 -5.99 -13.91 12.24
CA TRP A 281 -5.52 -12.53 12.19
C TRP A 281 -4.94 -12.15 10.82
N MET A 282 -4.43 -13.12 10.04
CA MET A 282 -4.02 -12.85 8.65
C MET A 282 -5.22 -12.40 7.81
N ILE A 283 -6.33 -13.15 7.90
CA ILE A 283 -7.58 -12.81 7.21
C ILE A 283 -8.17 -11.51 7.73
N PHE A 284 -8.14 -11.27 9.04
CA PHE A 284 -8.59 -10.03 9.66
C PHE A 284 -7.90 -8.79 9.05
N GLU A 285 -6.60 -8.88 8.75
CA GLU A 285 -5.85 -7.77 8.16
C GLU A 285 -6.10 -7.64 6.64
N LEU A 286 -6.40 -8.73 5.93
CA LEU A 286 -6.91 -8.67 4.56
C LEU A 286 -8.31 -8.01 4.51
N MET A 287 -9.17 -8.27 5.51
CA MET A 287 -10.47 -7.58 5.62
C MET A 287 -10.32 -6.07 5.82
N TRP A 288 -9.24 -5.60 6.48
CA TRP A 288 -8.96 -4.17 6.56
C TRP A 288 -8.61 -3.57 5.19
N ARG A 289 -7.85 -4.30 4.36
CA ARG A 289 -7.56 -3.89 2.97
C ARG A 289 -8.85 -3.78 2.15
N ASP A 290 -9.72 -4.79 2.22
CA ASP A 290 -11.04 -4.77 1.59
C ASP A 290 -11.89 -3.59 2.08
N TYR A 291 -11.95 -3.41 3.39
CA TYR A 291 -12.73 -2.33 4.00
C TYR A 291 -12.29 -0.96 3.47
N PHE A 292 -10.98 -0.69 3.39
CA PHE A 292 -10.51 0.59 2.86
C PHE A 292 -10.80 0.75 1.35
N ARG A 293 -10.77 -0.33 0.57
CA ARG A 293 -11.18 -0.30 -0.84
C ARG A 293 -12.68 0.02 -0.98
N PHE A 294 -13.55 -0.61 -0.20
CA PHE A 294 -14.99 -0.28 -0.19
C PHE A 294 -15.28 1.13 0.37
N VAL A 295 -14.49 1.62 1.31
CA VAL A 295 -14.55 3.03 1.75
C VAL A 295 -14.24 3.96 0.58
N CYS A 296 -13.24 3.65 -0.25
CA CYS A 296 -12.95 4.46 -1.43
C CYS A 296 -14.11 4.47 -2.42
N VAL A 297 -14.73 3.32 -2.67
CA VAL A 297 -15.96 3.25 -3.49
C VAL A 297 -17.06 4.16 -2.93
N LYS A 298 -17.36 4.04 -1.63
CA LYS A 298 -18.47 4.78 -1.00
C LYS A 298 -18.25 6.30 -0.99
N TYR A 299 -17.04 6.76 -0.70
CA TYR A 299 -16.78 8.20 -0.50
C TYR A 299 -16.10 8.89 -1.69
N GLY A 300 -15.57 8.12 -2.64
CA GLY A 300 -14.85 8.61 -3.82
C GLY A 300 -13.82 9.69 -3.47
N ARG A 301 -13.86 10.81 -4.21
CA ARG A 301 -12.94 11.95 -4.05
C ARG A 301 -12.84 12.53 -2.63
N LYS A 302 -13.80 12.28 -1.73
CA LYS A 302 -13.74 12.82 -0.35
C LYS A 302 -12.55 12.26 0.44
N ILE A 303 -12.07 11.05 0.12
CA ILE A 303 -10.94 10.45 0.84
C ILE A 303 -9.64 11.25 0.66
N PHE A 304 -9.49 12.03 -0.42
CA PHE A 304 -8.30 12.85 -0.70
C PHE A 304 -8.40 14.30 -0.19
N ARG A 305 -9.56 14.73 0.33
CA ARG A 305 -9.79 16.12 0.76
C ARG A 305 -9.18 16.39 2.13
N LYS A 306 -8.72 17.62 2.38
CA LYS A 306 -8.15 18.07 3.67
C LYS A 306 -8.96 17.62 4.91
N GLY A 307 -10.28 17.73 4.84
CA GLY A 307 -11.19 17.33 5.93
C GLY A 307 -11.56 15.85 5.97
N GLY A 308 -10.99 15.03 5.09
CA GLY A 308 -11.28 13.61 4.90
C GLY A 308 -12.74 13.31 4.56
N ILE A 309 -13.10 12.03 4.68
CA ILE A 309 -14.49 11.57 4.48
C ILE A 309 -15.46 12.18 5.50
N ARG A 310 -14.96 12.64 6.66
CA ARG A 310 -15.76 13.38 7.64
C ARG A 310 -15.98 14.85 7.27
N GLY A 311 -15.21 15.45 6.38
CA GLY A 311 -15.27 16.87 6.08
C GLY A 311 -15.07 17.76 7.31
N LEU A 312 -14.14 17.41 8.21
CA LEU A 312 -13.81 18.24 9.38
C LEU A 312 -12.95 19.44 8.96
N PRO A 313 -13.33 20.69 9.31
CA PRO A 313 -12.57 21.89 8.97
C PRO A 313 -11.38 22.08 9.93
N ILE A 314 -10.47 21.10 9.99
CA ILE A 314 -9.26 21.21 10.81
C ILE A 314 -8.27 22.14 10.10
N GLU A 315 -7.80 23.16 10.82
CA GLU A 315 -6.74 24.05 10.33
C GLU A 315 -5.36 23.40 10.46
N TRP A 316 -5.13 22.42 9.57
CA TRP A 316 -3.83 21.77 9.43
C TRP A 316 -2.74 22.73 8.99
N GLN A 317 -1.55 22.58 9.57
CA GLN A 317 -0.37 23.36 9.20
C GLN A 317 0.35 22.72 8.01
N GLN A 318 0.99 23.54 7.18
CA GLN A 318 1.92 23.11 6.13
C GLN A 318 3.31 23.68 6.43
N ASP A 319 3.80 23.41 7.65
CA ASP A 319 5.14 23.81 8.10
C ASP A 319 6.18 22.88 7.46
N TRP A 320 6.69 23.28 6.29
CA TRP A 320 7.68 22.53 5.53
C TRP A 320 8.95 22.23 6.32
N LYS A 321 9.42 23.16 7.17
CA LYS A 321 10.62 22.95 7.98
C LYS A 321 10.42 21.80 8.96
N ARG A 322 9.27 21.74 9.64
CA ARG A 322 8.96 20.63 10.55
C ARG A 322 8.64 19.34 9.80
N PHE A 323 8.01 19.44 8.63
CA PHE A 323 7.78 18.30 7.76
C PHE A 323 9.10 17.67 7.29
N ASP A 324 10.12 18.47 6.98
CA ASP A 324 11.46 18.01 6.60
C ASP A 324 12.14 17.23 7.71
N LEU A 325 12.10 17.76 8.93
CA LEU A 325 12.62 17.05 10.10
C LEU A 325 11.92 15.69 10.31
N TRP A 326 10.62 15.60 10.02
CA TRP A 326 9.90 14.34 10.06
C TRP A 326 10.31 13.41 8.92
N ARG A 327 10.31 13.89 7.66
CA ARG A 327 10.60 13.05 6.50
C ARG A 327 12.03 12.50 6.51
N GLU A 328 12.98 13.28 7.04
CA GLU A 328 14.40 12.91 7.14
C GLU A 328 14.74 12.09 8.40
N GLY A 329 13.78 11.89 9.31
CA GLY A 329 14.04 11.22 10.59
C GLY A 329 15.04 11.99 11.46
N LYS A 330 14.76 13.28 11.68
CA LYS A 330 15.53 14.22 12.51
C LYS A 330 14.62 14.95 13.53
N THR A 331 13.59 14.28 14.01
CA THR A 331 12.62 14.84 14.96
C THR A 331 13.16 14.90 16.40
N GLY A 332 14.23 14.17 16.70
CA GLY A 332 14.77 14.00 18.05
C GLY A 332 14.04 12.93 18.87
N TYR A 333 13.12 12.19 18.24
CA TYR A 333 12.41 11.05 18.82
C TYR A 333 12.86 9.75 18.14
N PRO A 334 13.68 8.91 18.81
CA PRO A 334 14.35 7.76 18.17
C PRO A 334 13.43 6.79 17.44
N LEU A 335 12.26 6.47 18.01
CA LEU A 335 11.28 5.60 17.34
C LEU A 335 10.76 6.20 16.03
N ILE A 336 10.51 7.51 15.99
CA ILE A 336 10.04 8.21 14.79
C ILE A 336 11.16 8.26 13.76
N ASP A 337 12.34 8.68 14.20
CA ASP A 337 13.49 8.87 13.34
C ASP A 337 13.96 7.57 12.70
N ALA A 338 14.04 6.49 13.47
CA ALA A 338 14.39 5.16 12.96
C ALA A 338 13.41 4.68 11.89
N ASN A 339 12.10 4.85 12.11
CA ASN A 339 11.09 4.47 11.13
C ASN A 339 11.17 5.31 9.85
N MET A 340 11.32 6.63 9.97
CA MET A 340 11.41 7.49 8.79
C MET A 340 12.68 7.21 7.97
N ARG A 341 13.80 6.86 8.63
CA ARG A 341 15.03 6.43 7.95
C ARG A 341 14.91 5.03 7.34
N GLU A 342 14.21 4.10 7.98
CA GLU A 342 13.88 2.78 7.37
C GLU A 342 13.10 2.98 6.07
N LEU A 343 12.04 3.80 6.09
CA LEU A 343 11.24 4.10 4.90
C LEU A 343 12.09 4.74 3.81
N ALA A 344 12.90 5.75 4.16
CA ALA A 344 13.74 6.45 3.20
C ALA A 344 14.79 5.54 2.55
N ALA A 345 15.34 4.56 3.29
CA ALA A 345 16.41 3.69 2.81
C ALA A 345 15.95 2.39 2.16
N THR A 346 14.67 2.02 2.30
CA THR A 346 14.17 0.70 1.87
C THR A 346 12.84 0.72 1.14
N GLY A 347 12.10 1.83 1.17
CA GLY A 347 10.73 1.91 0.67
C GLY A 347 9.72 1.11 1.48
N PHE A 348 10.08 0.57 2.63
CA PHE A 348 9.18 -0.21 3.49
C PHE A 348 9.20 0.30 4.92
N MET A 349 8.09 0.12 5.65
CA MET A 349 8.01 0.40 7.08
C MET A 349 7.00 -0.55 7.74
N SER A 350 7.33 -1.06 8.93
CA SER A 350 6.40 -1.89 9.71
C SER A 350 5.06 -1.18 9.96
N ASN A 351 3.94 -1.91 10.03
CA ASN A 351 2.63 -1.33 10.34
C ASN A 351 2.66 -0.51 11.66
N ARG A 352 3.36 -1.03 12.69
CA ARG A 352 3.55 -0.32 13.96
C ARG A 352 4.29 1.00 13.77
N GLY A 353 5.32 0.99 12.94
CA GLY A 353 6.03 2.18 12.48
C GLY A 353 5.12 3.22 11.85
N ARG A 354 4.38 2.80 10.80
CA ARG A 354 3.46 3.67 10.03
C ARG A 354 2.47 4.38 10.95
N GLN A 355 1.87 3.63 11.88
CA GLN A 355 0.95 4.18 12.88
C GLN A 355 1.59 5.26 13.76
N ASN A 356 2.81 5.03 14.25
CA ASN A 356 3.52 5.96 15.12
C ASN A 356 3.93 7.23 14.37
N VAL A 357 4.51 7.11 13.17
CA VAL A 357 5.00 8.28 12.41
C VAL A 357 3.85 9.12 11.88
N ALA A 358 2.74 8.50 11.45
CA ALA A 358 1.54 9.21 11.01
C ALA A 358 0.84 9.90 12.18
N SER A 359 0.75 9.24 13.34
CA SER A 359 0.25 9.86 14.56
C SER A 359 1.15 11.02 15.01
N PHE A 360 2.47 10.89 14.93
CA PHE A 360 3.37 11.98 15.31
C PHE A 360 3.19 13.19 14.39
N LEU A 361 3.15 12.98 13.07
CA LEU A 361 2.93 14.06 12.11
C LEU A 361 1.62 14.82 12.36
N THR A 362 0.53 14.09 12.57
CA THR A 362 -0.80 14.70 12.69
C THR A 362 -1.15 15.16 14.12
N LYS A 363 -0.70 14.46 15.15
CA LYS A 363 -1.11 14.72 16.55
C LYS A 363 -0.06 15.50 17.35
N ASN A 364 1.22 15.40 17.01
CA ASN A 364 2.27 16.20 17.63
C ASN A 364 2.65 17.39 16.76
N LEU A 365 2.96 17.20 15.48
CA LEU A 365 3.34 18.32 14.62
C LEU A 365 2.12 19.14 14.16
N GLY A 366 0.93 18.55 14.12
CA GLY A 366 -0.28 19.23 13.65
C GLY A 366 -0.24 19.56 12.15
N ILE A 367 0.56 18.79 11.39
CA ILE A 367 0.78 18.99 9.96
C ILE A 367 -0.32 18.29 9.16
N ASP A 368 -0.66 18.88 8.00
CA ASP A 368 -1.60 18.34 7.03
C ASP A 368 -1.25 16.90 6.68
N TRP A 369 -2.16 16.00 7.05
CA TRP A 369 -1.97 14.57 6.89
C TRP A 369 -1.73 14.16 5.43
N ARG A 370 -2.19 14.97 4.46
CA ARG A 370 -1.99 14.72 3.03
C ARG A 370 -0.52 14.84 2.62
N MET A 371 0.26 15.68 3.29
CA MET A 371 1.72 15.75 3.06
C MET A 371 2.38 14.42 3.42
N GLY A 372 1.95 13.81 4.53
CA GLY A 372 2.40 12.48 4.93
C GLY A 372 1.89 11.38 4.00
N ALA A 373 0.63 11.46 3.57
CA ALA A 373 0.02 10.50 2.64
C ALA A 373 0.74 10.48 1.29
N GLU A 374 1.07 11.65 0.73
CA GLU A 374 1.80 11.77 -0.54
C GLU A 374 3.28 11.38 -0.41
N TRP A 375 3.91 11.62 0.74
CA TRP A 375 5.27 11.13 0.99
C TRP A 375 5.31 9.60 1.05
N PHE A 376 4.32 9.00 1.69
CA PHE A 376 4.13 7.55 1.71
C PHE A 376 3.81 7.00 0.32
N GLU A 377 2.97 7.69 -0.45
CA GLU A 377 2.71 7.37 -1.86
C GLU A 377 3.99 7.41 -2.70
N SER A 378 4.87 8.38 -2.46
CA SER A 378 6.13 8.47 -3.19
C SER A 378 7.08 7.32 -2.88
N LEU A 379 7.29 7.01 -1.60
CA LEU A 379 8.36 6.09 -1.18
C LEU A 379 7.94 4.62 -1.01
N LEU A 380 6.68 4.34 -0.66
CA LEU A 380 6.30 2.98 -0.32
C LEU A 380 6.37 2.05 -1.54
N ILE A 381 7.14 0.98 -1.41
CA ILE A 381 7.15 -0.13 -2.36
C ILE A 381 5.78 -0.84 -2.40
N ASP A 382 5.02 -0.77 -1.32
CA ASP A 382 3.67 -1.33 -1.16
C ASP A 382 2.57 -0.26 -1.15
N TYR A 383 2.77 0.84 -1.86
CA TYR A 383 1.71 1.83 -2.01
C TYR A 383 0.46 1.20 -2.66
N ASP A 384 -0.62 1.18 -1.89
CA ASP A 384 -1.98 0.89 -2.32
C ASP A 384 -2.81 2.12 -1.97
N VAL A 385 -3.43 2.75 -2.98
CA VAL A 385 -4.12 4.03 -2.84
C VAL A 385 -5.21 3.96 -1.75
N CYS A 386 -6.03 2.91 -1.74
CA CYS A 386 -7.11 2.76 -0.79
C CYS A 386 -6.59 2.61 0.64
N SER A 387 -5.61 1.72 0.83
CA SER A 387 -5.03 1.40 2.12
C SER A 387 -4.23 2.57 2.68
N ASN A 388 -3.43 3.26 1.86
CA ASN A 388 -2.65 4.42 2.29
C ASN A 388 -3.58 5.57 2.71
N TRP A 389 -4.41 6.05 1.79
CA TRP A 389 -5.26 7.22 2.03
C TRP A 389 -6.33 6.93 3.09
N GLY A 390 -6.84 5.71 3.16
CA GLY A 390 -7.73 5.24 4.23
C GLY A 390 -7.09 5.23 5.60
N ASN A 391 -5.88 4.67 5.75
CA ASN A 391 -5.15 4.68 7.02
C ASN A 391 -4.73 6.09 7.46
N TRP A 392 -4.37 6.96 6.53
CA TRP A 392 -4.07 8.37 6.84
C TRP A 392 -5.31 9.13 7.30
N ASN A 393 -6.46 8.94 6.64
CA ASN A 393 -7.74 9.49 7.13
C ASN A 393 -8.05 9.01 8.55
N TYR A 394 -7.90 7.70 8.78
CA TYR A 394 -8.14 7.08 10.09
C TYR A 394 -7.23 7.68 11.17
N THR A 395 -5.92 7.74 10.90
CA THR A 395 -4.93 8.27 11.85
C THR A 395 -5.12 9.76 12.11
N ALA A 396 -5.41 10.55 11.08
CA ALA A 396 -5.67 11.98 11.21
C ALA A 396 -6.97 12.31 11.97
N GLY A 397 -7.86 11.33 12.19
CA GLY A 397 -9.15 11.52 12.88
C GLY A 397 -10.25 12.05 11.96
N VAL A 398 -10.02 12.07 10.64
CA VAL A 398 -10.98 12.51 9.62
C VAL A 398 -11.62 11.34 8.86
N GLY A 399 -11.31 10.10 9.27
CA GLY A 399 -11.77 8.84 8.70
C GLY A 399 -12.87 8.12 9.49
N ASN A 400 -12.96 6.80 9.29
CA ASN A 400 -13.95 5.89 9.88
C ASN A 400 -13.61 5.48 11.33
N ASP A 401 -13.28 6.46 12.18
CA ASP A 401 -12.95 6.21 13.60
C ASP A 401 -14.04 6.66 14.58
N ALA A 402 -14.70 5.71 15.23
CA ALA A 402 -15.67 5.98 16.28
C ALA A 402 -15.07 6.62 17.55
N ARG A 403 -13.74 6.70 17.68
CA ARG A 403 -13.04 7.01 18.94
C ARG A 403 -12.56 8.45 19.11
N GLY A 404 -12.88 9.35 18.18
CA GLY A 404 -12.56 10.78 18.32
C GLY A 404 -11.06 11.08 18.18
N PHE A 405 -10.50 11.88 19.10
CA PHE A 405 -9.08 12.24 19.08
C PHE A 405 -8.22 11.16 19.73
N ARG A 406 -7.64 10.27 18.91
CA ARG A 406 -6.68 9.26 19.35
C ARG A 406 -5.28 9.59 18.86
N TYR A 407 -4.29 9.37 19.71
CA TYR A 407 -2.88 9.50 19.38
C TYR A 407 -2.06 8.34 19.95
N PHE A 408 -0.85 8.16 19.41
CA PHE A 408 0.12 7.19 19.89
C PHE A 408 1.11 7.88 20.84
N ASN A 409 1.17 7.40 22.09
CA ASN A 409 2.13 7.89 23.07
C ASN A 409 3.53 7.33 22.74
N ILE A 410 4.40 8.14 22.14
CA ILE A 410 5.70 7.72 21.60
C ILE A 410 6.60 7.03 22.65
N PRO A 411 6.80 7.57 23.88
CA PRO A 411 7.56 6.88 24.92
C PRO A 411 6.99 5.50 25.27
N LYS A 412 5.66 5.40 25.42
CA LYS A 412 5.01 4.11 25.70
C LYS A 412 5.20 3.12 24.54
N GLN A 413 5.01 3.56 23.30
CA GLN A 413 5.18 2.70 22.12
C GLN A 413 6.62 2.22 21.97
N SER A 414 7.58 3.10 22.24
CA SER A 414 9.02 2.76 22.22
C SER A 414 9.34 1.68 23.26
N LYS A 415 8.80 1.82 24.48
CA LYS A 415 8.97 0.83 25.55
C LYS A 415 8.26 -0.50 25.24
N ASP A 416 7.03 -0.45 24.73
CA ASP A 416 6.21 -1.64 24.49
C ASP A 416 6.73 -2.48 23.31
N TYR A 417 7.29 -1.86 22.27
CA TYR A 417 7.65 -2.53 21.01
C TYR A 417 9.15 -2.55 20.68
N ASP A 418 9.97 -1.81 21.42
CA ASP A 418 11.43 -1.82 21.29
C ASP A 418 12.11 -1.62 22.64
N SER A 419 11.71 -2.34 23.68
CA SER A 419 12.18 -2.13 25.07
C SER A 419 13.71 -2.13 25.24
N GLU A 420 14.43 -2.89 24.42
CA GLU A 420 15.90 -2.98 24.41
C GLU A 420 16.57 -1.95 23.49
N GLY A 421 15.79 -1.22 22.69
CA GLY A 421 16.27 -0.28 21.69
C GLY A 421 16.95 -0.93 20.49
N LYS A 422 16.67 -2.22 20.22
CA LYS A 422 17.32 -2.97 19.12
C LYS A 422 16.98 -2.34 17.78
N TYR A 423 15.70 -1.98 17.58
CA TYR A 423 15.25 -1.37 16.33
C TYR A 423 15.82 0.03 16.15
N VAL A 424 15.73 0.89 17.16
CA VAL A 424 16.26 2.26 17.04
C VAL A 424 17.77 2.27 16.83
N LYS A 425 18.54 1.39 17.50
CA LYS A 425 20.00 1.30 17.30
C LYS A 425 20.41 0.74 15.95
N HIS A 426 19.55 -0.07 15.32
CA HIS A 426 19.78 -0.61 13.98
C HIS A 426 19.71 0.50 12.92
N TRP A 427 18.76 1.42 13.07
CA TRP A 427 18.52 2.51 12.12
C TRP A 427 19.20 3.83 12.48
N LEU A 428 19.58 4.02 13.75
CA LEU A 428 20.26 5.20 14.30
C LEU A 428 21.61 4.78 14.88
N PRO A 429 22.63 4.52 14.04
CA PRO A 429 23.95 4.08 14.50
C PRO A 429 24.60 5.08 15.47
N GLU A 430 24.28 6.38 15.35
CA GLU A 430 24.72 7.41 16.29
C GLU A 430 24.22 7.19 17.73
N LEU A 431 23.15 6.41 17.94
CA LEU A 431 22.60 6.07 19.27
C LEU A 431 22.97 4.66 19.73
N LYS A 432 23.78 3.91 18.97
CA LYS A 432 24.07 2.49 19.20
C LYS A 432 24.67 2.20 20.58
N THR A 433 25.50 3.10 21.08
CA THR A 433 26.21 2.99 22.36
C THR A 433 25.33 3.26 23.58
N LEU A 434 24.15 3.88 23.40
CA LEU A 434 23.28 4.22 24.52
C LEU A 434 22.69 2.96 25.18
N PRO A 435 22.59 2.91 26.52
CA PRO A 435 21.91 1.81 27.19
C PRO A 435 20.41 1.82 26.87
N ALA A 436 19.77 0.65 26.90
CA ALA A 436 18.34 0.48 26.57
C ALA A 436 17.41 1.42 27.34
N LYS A 437 17.73 1.70 28.61
CA LYS A 437 16.96 2.63 29.46
C LYS A 437 16.99 4.09 29.02
N LYS A 438 17.96 4.49 28.19
CA LYS A 438 18.22 5.88 27.78
C LYS A 438 18.03 6.12 26.30
N VAL A 439 18.16 5.08 25.47
CA VAL A 439 18.17 5.20 24.00
C VAL A 439 16.89 5.80 23.41
N HIS A 440 15.75 5.65 24.08
CA HIS A 440 14.46 6.20 23.65
C HIS A 440 14.20 7.63 24.12
N THR A 441 15.04 8.14 25.02
CA THR A 441 14.93 9.49 25.58
C THR A 441 16.30 10.17 25.64
N PRO A 442 17.05 10.24 24.52
CA PRO A 442 18.42 10.74 24.53
C PRO A 442 18.49 12.19 25.01
N TRP A 443 17.42 12.97 24.84
CA TRP A 443 17.33 14.35 25.35
C TRP A 443 17.40 14.50 26.88
N THR A 444 17.32 13.39 27.62
CA THR A 444 17.47 13.37 29.08
C THR A 444 18.91 13.15 29.54
N LEU A 445 19.85 12.95 28.60
CA LEU A 445 21.25 12.70 28.92
C LEU A 445 21.93 13.95 29.48
N GLN A 446 22.56 13.78 30.64
CA GLN A 446 23.42 14.82 31.21
C GLN A 446 24.69 14.99 30.37
N THR A 447 25.36 16.14 30.50
CA THR A 447 26.61 16.42 29.77
C THR A 447 27.69 15.34 29.98
N VAL A 448 27.77 14.76 31.18
CA VAL A 448 28.70 13.66 31.48
C VAL A 448 28.32 12.38 30.73
N GLU A 449 27.02 12.06 30.63
CA GLU A 449 26.53 10.89 29.91
C GLU A 449 26.71 11.05 28.40
N GLN A 450 26.47 12.26 27.86
CA GLN A 450 26.72 12.58 26.45
C GLN A 450 28.20 12.36 26.07
N LYS A 451 29.14 12.78 26.94
CA LYS A 451 30.57 12.49 26.77
C LYS A 451 30.88 11.00 26.89
N GLN A 452 30.32 10.33 27.91
CA GLN A 452 30.55 8.91 28.16
C GLN A 452 30.12 8.02 26.99
N PHE A 453 28.96 8.30 26.40
CA PHE A 453 28.42 7.51 25.29
C PHE A 453 28.82 8.04 23.91
N ASN A 454 29.58 9.13 23.85
CA ASN A 454 29.99 9.81 22.63
C ASN A 454 28.81 10.22 21.73
N VAL A 455 27.79 10.86 22.33
CA VAL A 455 26.61 11.38 21.63
C VAL A 455 26.31 12.79 22.14
N ARG A 456 26.54 13.82 21.31
CA ARG A 456 26.22 15.22 21.63
C ARG A 456 24.87 15.60 21.07
N LEU A 457 23.94 15.98 21.94
CA LEU A 457 22.62 16.43 21.53
C LEU A 457 22.69 17.79 20.82
N GLY A 458 21.95 17.93 19.72
CA GLY A 458 21.99 19.09 18.84
C GLY A 458 23.17 19.10 17.86
N VAL A 459 24.06 18.09 17.91
CA VAL A 459 25.17 17.94 16.97
C VAL A 459 25.13 16.56 16.31
N ASP A 460 25.28 15.49 17.11
CA ASP A 460 25.33 14.11 16.60
C ASP A 460 23.92 13.50 16.50
N TYR A 461 22.98 13.94 17.36
CA TYR A 461 21.56 13.60 17.28
C TYR A 461 20.70 14.81 17.70
N PRO A 462 19.58 15.14 17.01
CA PRO A 462 18.84 16.38 17.25
C PRO A 462 18.13 16.40 18.61
N ASN A 463 17.89 17.63 19.10
CA ASN A 463 16.97 17.85 20.21
C ASN A 463 15.52 17.62 19.75
N PRO A 464 14.60 17.23 20.66
CA PRO A 464 13.19 17.05 20.33
C PRO A 464 12.57 18.29 19.69
N VAL A 465 11.96 18.12 18.51
CA VAL A 465 11.36 19.21 17.72
C VAL A 465 10.14 19.86 18.39
N VAL A 466 9.48 19.12 19.29
CA VAL A 466 8.32 19.56 20.07
C VAL A 466 8.33 18.88 21.45
N ASP A 467 7.62 19.44 22.43
CA ASP A 467 7.23 18.72 23.64
C ASP A 467 6.00 17.85 23.35
N LEU A 468 6.05 16.55 23.65
CA LEU A 468 4.97 15.61 23.28
C LEU A 468 3.63 15.95 23.94
N GLN A 469 3.60 16.30 25.22
CA GLN A 469 2.35 16.53 25.94
C GLN A 469 1.72 17.86 25.51
N LYS A 470 2.51 18.93 25.51
CA LYS A 470 2.06 20.26 25.09
C LYS A 470 1.55 20.24 23.66
N SER A 471 2.26 19.57 22.75
CA SER A 471 1.87 19.49 21.34
C SER A 471 0.57 18.74 21.11
N VAL A 472 0.38 17.57 21.76
CA VAL A 472 -0.87 16.81 21.69
C VAL A 472 -2.04 17.63 22.21
N SER A 473 -1.91 18.27 23.38
CA SER A 473 -3.00 19.06 23.97
C SER A 473 -3.37 20.30 23.14
N VAL A 474 -2.44 20.85 22.34
CA VAL A 474 -2.76 21.94 21.40
C VAL A 474 -3.54 21.39 20.20
N ASN A 475 -3.11 20.27 19.63
CA ASN A 475 -3.77 19.69 18.46
C ASN A 475 -5.10 19.01 18.78
N GLU A 476 -5.28 18.50 20.00
CA GLU A 476 -6.56 18.00 20.52
C GLU A 476 -7.59 19.12 20.55
N ARG A 477 -7.26 20.28 21.13
CA ARG A 477 -8.14 21.46 21.13
C ARG A 477 -8.52 21.89 19.71
N ARG A 478 -7.57 21.95 18.77
CA ARG A 478 -7.86 22.25 17.35
C ARG A 478 -8.84 21.27 16.72
N TYR A 479 -8.70 19.98 17.05
CA TYR A 479 -9.60 18.94 16.58
C TYR A 479 -11.01 19.10 17.17
N GLU A 480 -11.12 19.38 18.46
CA GLU A 480 -12.38 19.64 19.15
C GLU A 480 -13.09 20.89 18.60
N ASP A 481 -12.34 21.97 18.38
CA ASP A 481 -12.84 23.21 17.77
C ASP A 481 -13.41 22.95 16.37
N ALA A 482 -12.73 22.15 15.54
CA ALA A 482 -13.21 21.78 14.21
C ALA A 482 -14.54 20.99 14.28
N TRP A 483 -14.73 20.15 15.30
CA TRP A 483 -16.00 19.47 15.54
C TRP A 483 -17.11 20.43 15.95
N GLN A 484 -16.82 21.41 16.81
CA GLN A 484 -17.79 22.43 17.17
C GLN A 484 -18.19 23.27 15.96
N GLN A 485 -17.22 23.74 15.17
CA GLN A 485 -17.50 24.49 13.94
C GLN A 485 -18.36 23.71 12.95
N LYS A 486 -18.10 22.42 12.78
CA LYS A 486 -18.91 21.56 11.91
C LYS A 486 -20.36 21.42 12.40
N LYS A 487 -20.59 21.37 13.72
CA LYS A 487 -21.94 21.33 14.29
C LYS A 487 -22.71 22.63 14.04
N HIS A 488 -22.06 23.79 14.05
CA HIS A 488 -22.71 25.08 13.80
C HIS A 488 -23.00 25.35 12.31
N ARG A 489 -22.34 24.63 11.40
CA ARG A 489 -22.56 24.71 9.94
C ARG A 489 -23.66 23.77 9.42
N ARG A 490 -24.16 22.88 10.28
CA ARG A 490 -25.29 21.97 9.99
C ARG A 490 -26.53 22.53 10.66
#